data_AF-A0A1M4RY04-F1
#
_entry.id   AF-A0A1M4RY04-F1
#
_cell.length_a   1.000
_cell.length_b   1.000
_cell.length_c   1.000
_cell.angle_alpha   90.00
_cell.angle_beta   90.00
_cell.angle_gamma   90.00
#
_symmetry.space_group_name_H-M   'P 1'
#
loop_
_entity.id
_entity.type
_entity.pdbx_description
1 polymer ?
#
loop_
_entity_poly.entity_id
_entity_poly.type
_entity_poly.pdbx_seq_one_letter_code
_entity_poly.pdbx_strand_id
1 'polypeptide(L)'
;MSEAVLAVIFFVVPVILLLAVAVFASRNSVLTKKDMQRLHFRYMYGASVDRMLAECPLDLDYIRRTRDSGKRGRVSAIQYVRKWDPVPLEVAAEFVDRL
;
A
#
# COMPACT_ATOMS: atom_id res chain seq x y z
N MET A 1 19.04 -36.57 -34.52
CA MET A 1 18.32 -36.26 -33.26
C MET A 1 17.05 -37.10 -33.26
N SER A 2 16.76 -37.86 -32.21
CA SER A 2 15.55 -38.70 -32.16
C SER A 2 14.30 -37.84 -31.96
N GLU A 3 13.14 -38.32 -32.42
CA GLU A 3 11.85 -37.62 -32.29
C GLU A 3 11.52 -37.25 -30.84
N ALA A 4 11.94 -38.10 -29.89
CA ALA A 4 11.84 -37.83 -28.46
C ALA A 4 12.59 -36.56 -28.03
N VAL A 5 13.76 -36.28 -28.61
CA VAL A 5 14.53 -35.06 -28.32
C VAL A 5 13.82 -33.82 -28.86
N LEU A 6 13.21 -33.92 -30.04
CA LEU A 6 12.42 -32.82 -30.60
C LEU A 6 11.17 -32.53 -29.76
N ALA A 7 10.45 -33.57 -29.33
CA ALA A 7 9.29 -33.42 -28.45
C ALA A 7 9.64 -32.77 -27.10
N VAL A 8 10.77 -33.16 -26.49
CA VAL A 8 11.23 -32.56 -25.24
C VAL A 8 11.55 -31.07 -25.43
N ILE A 9 12.26 -30.71 -26.51
CA ILE A 9 12.59 -29.30 -26.78
C ILE A 9 11.32 -28.47 -27.05
N PHE A 10 10.38 -29.00 -27.82
CA PHE A 10 9.20 -28.24 -28.24
C PHE A 10 8.14 -28.08 -27.15
N PHE A 11 8.03 -29.03 -26.21
CA PHE A 11 6.99 -29.00 -25.18
C PHE A 11 7.52 -28.73 -23.78
N VAL A 12 8.66 -29.32 -23.39
CA VAL A 12 9.13 -29.24 -22.00
C VAL A 12 9.83 -27.91 -21.73
N VAL A 13 10.69 -27.45 -22.66
CA VAL A 13 11.42 -26.18 -22.52
C VAL A 13 10.50 -24.96 -22.40
N PRO A 14 9.46 -24.75 -23.25
CA PRO A 14 8.59 -23.59 -23.10
C PRO A 14 7.74 -23.65 -21.83
N VAL A 15 7.33 -24.84 -21.38
CA VAL A 15 6.59 -24.99 -20.10
C VAL A 15 7.48 -24.63 -18.92
N ILE A 16 8.74 -25.08 -18.89
CA ILE A 16 9.71 -24.68 -17.86
C ILE A 16 9.93 -23.17 -17.87
N LEU A 17 10.05 -22.56 -19.06
CA LEU A 17 10.23 -21.12 -19.20
C LEU A 17 9.02 -20.33 -18.68
N LEU A 18 7.81 -20.75 -19.03
CA LEU A 18 6.57 -20.13 -18.53
C LEU A 18 6.46 -20.23 -17.01
N LEU A 19 6.79 -21.39 -16.44
CA LEU A 19 6.82 -21.58 -14.98
C LEU A 19 7.86 -20.67 -14.32
N ALA A 20 9.06 -20.55 -14.91
CA ALA A 20 10.11 -19.66 -14.40
C ALA A 20 9.66 -18.19 -14.39
N VAL A 21 9.02 -17.71 -15.47
CA VAL A 21 8.48 -16.34 -15.55
C VAL A 21 7.36 -16.13 -14.52
N ALA A 22 6.45 -17.08 -14.36
CA ALA A 22 5.36 -17.00 -13.39
C ALA A 22 5.88 -16.91 -11.93
N VAL A 23 6.88 -17.72 -11.58
CA VAL A 23 7.52 -17.69 -10.26
C VAL A 23 8.27 -16.36 -10.04
N PHE A 24 8.96 -15.85 -11.06
CA PHE A 24 9.66 -14.57 -10.98
C PHE A 24 8.70 -13.39 -10.80
N ALA A 25 7.59 -13.38 -11.55
CA ALA A 25 6.54 -12.37 -11.42
C ALA A 25 5.88 -12.40 -10.02
N SER A 26 5.59 -13.61 -9.50
CA SER A 26 5.01 -13.80 -8.17
C SER A 26 5.93 -13.32 -7.03
N ARG A 27 7.24 -13.50 -7.18
CA ARG A 27 8.23 -12.98 -6.21
C ARG A 27 8.30 -11.46 -6.19
N ASN A 28 8.08 -10.80 -7.33
CA ASN A 28 8.04 -9.34 -7.43
C ASN A 28 6.70 -8.72 -7.02
N SER A 29 5.63 -9.52 -6.90
CA SER A 29 4.28 -9.05 -6.59
C SER A 29 3.95 -9.02 -5.10
N VAL A 30 4.91 -9.26 -4.21
CA VAL A 30 4.68 -9.12 -2.77
C VAL A 30 4.59 -7.63 -2.45
N LEU A 31 3.38 -7.08 -2.61
CA LEU A 31 3.05 -5.71 -2.25
C LEU A 31 3.45 -5.50 -0.79
N THR A 32 4.39 -4.60 -0.57
CA THR A 32 4.80 -4.28 0.79
C THR A 32 3.65 -3.55 1.48
N LYS A 33 3.65 -3.53 2.82
CA LYS A 33 2.70 -2.72 3.59
C LYS A 33 2.67 -1.26 3.11
N LYS A 34 3.82 -0.70 2.72
CA LYS A 34 3.93 0.67 2.21
C LYS A 34 3.22 0.82 0.86
N ASP A 35 3.30 -0.18 0.00
CA ASP A 35 2.62 -0.17 -1.30
C ASP A 35 1.11 -0.28 -1.13
N MET A 36 0.65 -1.13 -0.21
CA MET A 36 -0.78 -1.21 0.14
C MET A 36 -1.31 0.13 0.68
N GLN A 37 -0.56 0.79 1.56
CA GLN A 37 -0.95 2.11 2.09
C GLN A 37 -1.03 3.18 1.00
N ARG A 38 -0.07 3.19 0.06
CA ARG A 38 -0.10 4.10 -1.09
C ARG A 38 -1.26 3.79 -2.02
N LEU A 39 -1.55 2.52 -2.26
CA LEU A 39 -2.67 2.10 -3.09
C LEU A 39 -4.00 2.50 -2.46
N HIS A 40 -4.15 2.28 -1.15
CA HIS A 40 -5.32 2.71 -0.37
C HIS A 40 -5.52 4.23 -0.45
N PHE A 41 -4.49 5.02 -0.15
CA PHE A 41 -4.54 6.48 -0.25
C PHE A 41 -4.91 6.97 -1.66
N ARG A 42 -4.35 6.33 -2.70
CA ARG A 42 -4.69 6.65 -4.09
C ARG A 42 -6.13 6.27 -4.44
N TYR A 43 -6.59 5.12 -3.98
CA TYR A 43 -7.94 4.62 -4.28
C TYR A 43 -9.01 5.44 -3.57
N MET A 44 -8.85 5.68 -2.27
CA MET A 44 -9.83 6.38 -1.45
C MET A 44 -9.84 7.88 -1.71
N TYR A 45 -8.66 8.50 -1.80
CA TYR A 45 -8.53 9.96 -1.78
C TYR A 45 -7.91 10.53 -3.05
N GLY A 46 -7.73 9.72 -4.10
CA GLY A 46 -7.09 10.18 -5.34
C GLY A 46 -5.65 10.64 -5.13
N ALA A 47 -5.00 10.18 -4.07
CA ALA A 47 -3.68 10.64 -3.61
C ALA A 47 -3.63 12.14 -3.22
N SER A 48 -4.74 12.71 -2.72
CA SER A 48 -4.84 14.09 -2.25
C SER A 48 -5.15 14.17 -0.76
N VAL A 49 -4.32 14.92 -0.02
CA VAL A 49 -4.60 15.24 1.40
C VAL A 49 -5.79 16.18 1.51
N ASP A 50 -6.03 17.07 0.54
CA ASP A 50 -7.21 17.94 0.54
C ASP A 50 -8.50 17.13 0.48
N ARG A 51 -8.52 16.11 -0.37
CA ARG A 51 -9.64 15.18 -0.46
C ARG A 51 -9.81 14.37 0.82
N MET A 52 -8.69 13.94 1.42
CA MET A 52 -8.71 13.28 2.71
C MET A 52 -9.29 14.20 3.81
N LEU A 53 -8.95 15.49 3.84
CA LEU A 53 -9.54 16.45 4.80
C LEU A 53 -11.07 16.60 4.63
N ALA A 54 -11.57 16.48 3.41
CA ALA A 54 -13.00 16.63 3.11
C ALA A 54 -13.81 15.33 3.31
N GLU A 55 -13.22 14.18 3.00
CA GLU A 55 -13.93 12.90 2.87
C GLU A 55 -13.52 11.86 3.92
N CYS A 56 -12.56 12.16 4.80
CA CYS A 56 -12.09 11.21 5.82
C CYS A 56 -13.26 10.76 6.73
N PRO A 57 -13.45 9.46 6.93
CA PRO A 57 -14.56 8.93 7.73
C PRO A 57 -14.32 9.02 9.25
N LEU A 58 -13.15 9.48 9.69
CA LEU A 58 -12.77 9.55 11.11
C LEU A 58 -13.32 10.82 11.77
N ASP A 59 -13.50 10.77 13.09
CA ASP A 59 -13.86 11.94 13.90
C ASP A 59 -12.70 12.96 13.94
N LEU A 60 -12.83 14.03 13.15
CA LEU A 60 -11.82 15.08 13.03
C LEU A 60 -11.64 15.86 14.34
N ASP A 61 -12.68 16.02 15.15
CA ASP A 61 -12.60 16.74 16.42
C ASP A 61 -11.89 15.90 17.49
N TYR A 62 -12.09 14.57 17.46
CA TYR A 62 -11.24 13.67 18.25
C TYR A 62 -9.77 13.77 17.83
N ILE A 63 -9.47 13.81 16.53
CA ILE A 63 -8.09 13.92 16.04
C ILE A 63 -7.46 15.25 16.47
N ARG A 64 -8.17 16.38 16.34
CA ARG A 64 -7.72 17.70 16.80
C ARG A 64 -7.43 17.72 18.30
N ARG A 65 -8.40 17.28 19.12
CA ARG A 65 -8.22 17.20 20.58
C ARG A 65 -7.05 16.31 20.96
N THR A 66 -6.88 15.19 20.27
CA THR A 66 -5.74 14.29 20.48
C THR A 66 -4.43 14.96 20.10
N ARG A 67 -4.35 15.62 18.94
CA ARG A 67 -3.16 16.34 18.47
C ARG A 67 -2.71 17.39 19.48
N ASP A 68 -3.66 18.16 20.00
CA ASP A 68 -3.41 19.29 20.89
C ASP A 68 -3.18 18.83 22.35
N SER A 69 -3.30 17.53 22.63
CA SER A 69 -3.05 16.95 23.95
C SER A 69 -1.55 16.79 24.27
N GLY A 70 -0.98 17.82 24.88
CA GLY A 70 0.35 17.76 25.50
C GLY A 70 1.50 17.39 24.55
N LYS A 71 2.62 16.93 25.13
CA LYS A 71 3.90 16.77 24.40
C LYS A 71 3.91 15.71 23.29
N ARG A 72 3.02 14.70 23.36
CA ARG A 72 2.97 13.59 22.40
C ARG A 72 1.67 13.54 21.61
N GLY A 73 0.77 14.52 21.78
CA GLY A 73 -0.55 14.53 21.18
C GLY A 73 -0.52 14.36 19.66
N ARG A 74 0.34 15.13 18.97
CA ARG A 74 0.57 15.00 17.53
C ARG A 74 0.94 13.57 17.10
N VAL A 75 1.87 12.93 17.81
CA VAL A 75 2.30 11.55 17.49
C VAL A 75 1.14 10.58 17.71
N SER A 76 0.38 10.75 18.79
CA SER A 76 -0.81 9.94 19.08
C SER A 76 -1.90 10.11 18.01
N ALA A 77 -2.13 11.34 17.54
CA ALA A 77 -3.08 11.62 16.45
C ALA A 77 -2.65 10.95 15.13
N ILE A 78 -1.37 11.04 14.77
CA ILE A 78 -0.83 10.38 13.56
C ILE A 78 -0.99 8.86 13.66
N GLN A 79 -0.69 8.26 14.82
CA GLN A 79 -0.86 6.83 15.04
C GLN A 79 -2.32 6.41 14.98
N TYR A 80 -3.23 7.23 15.52
CA TYR A 80 -4.67 6.98 15.47
C TYR A 80 -5.16 6.97 14.02
N VAL A 81 -4.82 8.00 13.22
CA VAL A 81 -5.17 8.06 11.80
C VAL A 81 -4.67 6.81 11.08
N ARG A 82 -3.37 6.49 11.19
CA ARG A 82 -2.79 5.32 10.50
C ARG A 82 -3.35 3.96 10.95
N LYS A 83 -3.92 3.90 12.16
CA LYS A 83 -4.53 2.67 12.68
C LYS A 83 -5.89 2.42 12.05
N TRP A 84 -6.68 3.46 11.83
CA TRP A 84 -8.07 3.35 11.36
C TRP A 84 -8.24 3.68 9.88
N ASP A 85 -7.34 4.48 9.31
CA ASP A 85 -7.27 4.80 7.91
C ASP A 85 -5.81 4.63 7.41
N PRO A 86 -5.48 3.45 6.84
CA PRO A 86 -4.11 3.02 6.63
C PRO A 86 -3.45 3.76 5.44
N VAL A 87 -3.06 5.01 5.66
CA VAL A 87 -2.30 5.85 4.73
C VAL A 87 -0.79 5.86 5.07
N PRO A 88 0.08 6.30 4.14
CA PRO A 88 1.50 6.49 4.43
C PRO A 88 1.75 7.43 5.61
N LEU A 89 2.89 7.27 6.30
CA LEU A 89 3.19 8.06 7.49
C LEU A 89 3.24 9.56 7.20
N GLU A 90 3.84 9.92 6.07
CA GLU A 90 4.03 11.30 5.63
C GLU A 90 2.68 11.96 5.36
N VAL A 91 1.75 11.21 4.73
CA VAL A 91 0.38 11.64 4.46
C VAL A 91 -0.41 11.83 5.76
N ALA A 92 -0.33 10.88 6.70
CA ALA A 92 -1.00 11.01 7.99
C ALA A 92 -0.45 12.20 8.81
N ALA A 93 0.86 12.45 8.73
CA ALA A 93 1.48 13.59 9.39
C ALA A 93 0.98 14.92 8.81
N GLU A 94 0.99 15.06 7.48
CA GLU A 94 0.48 16.25 6.81
C GLU A 94 -1.01 16.48 7.12
N PHE A 95 -1.83 15.43 7.02
CA PHE A 95 -3.25 15.48 7.35
C PHE A 95 -3.50 15.98 8.78
N VAL A 96 -2.79 15.45 9.77
CA VAL A 96 -2.91 15.89 11.18
C VAL A 96 -2.44 17.33 11.37
N ASP A 97 -1.38 17.74 10.69
CA ASP A 97 -0.83 19.10 10.79
C ASP A 97 -1.76 20.15 10.16
N ARG A 98 -2.56 19.75 9.15
CA ARG A 98 -3.49 20.64 8.44
C ARG A 98 -4.91 20.69 9.05
N LEU A 99 -5.23 19.82 10.00
CA LEU A 99 -6.56 19.74 10.64
C LEU A 99 -6.89 20.89 11.58
#